data_AF-A0A938QV75-F1
#
_entry.id   AF-A0A938QV75-F1
#
_cell.length_a   1.000
_cell.length_b   1.000
_cell.length_c   1.000
_cell.angle_alpha   90.00
_cell.angle_beta   90.00
_cell.angle_gamma   90.00
#
_symmetry.space_group_name_H-M   'P 1'
#
loop_
_entity.id
_entity.type
_entity.pdbx_description
1 polymer ?
#
loop_
_entity_poly.entity_id
_entity_poly.type
_entity_poly.pdbx_seq_one_letter_code
_entity_poly.pdbx_strand_id
1 'polypeptide(L)'
;MRRPNHSRLAFVAVAVATLVVVGCSGGRAYCSKEAQCLAEEEDVELESDSVGVCVAQYDGNIAALRANEEPECQVLADAIVAADACRASLDCNDFFDAADYQDACEDELDDLQDALNDVDDGRCSAQES
;
A
#
# COMPACT_ATOMS: atom_id res chain seq x y z
N MET A 1 -48.00 44.14 -28.37
CA MET A 1 -48.41 42.84 -27.78
C MET A 1 -47.19 42.22 -27.11
N ARG A 2 -47.20 42.07 -25.78
CA ARG A 2 -46.16 41.43 -24.96
C ARG A 2 -46.54 39.98 -24.69
N ARG A 3 -45.62 39.02 -24.89
CA ARG A 3 -45.65 37.62 -24.40
C ARG A 3 -44.21 37.10 -24.28
N PRO A 4 -43.93 36.13 -23.38
CA PRO A 4 -42.98 36.32 -22.29
C PRO A 4 -41.65 35.56 -22.43
N ASN A 5 -40.66 36.06 -21.69
CA ASN A 5 -39.39 35.43 -21.37
C ASN A 5 -39.62 34.06 -20.69
N HIS A 6 -39.21 32.97 -21.35
CA HIS A 6 -39.03 31.69 -20.71
C HIS A 6 -37.55 31.48 -20.39
N SER A 7 -37.20 32.02 -19.23
CA SER A 7 -36.12 31.54 -18.38
C SER A 7 -36.18 30.00 -18.31
N ARG A 8 -35.17 29.34 -18.88
CA ARG A 8 -34.87 27.94 -18.60
C ARG A 8 -33.40 27.87 -18.21
N LEU A 9 -33.18 28.16 -16.93
CA LEU A 9 -32.04 27.71 -16.15
C LEU A 9 -31.85 26.21 -16.38
N ALA A 10 -30.89 25.86 -17.22
CA ALA A 10 -30.35 24.50 -17.29
C ALA A 10 -29.19 24.42 -16.29
N PHE A 11 -29.53 24.21 -15.02
CA PHE A 11 -28.59 23.71 -14.01
C PHE A 11 -28.27 22.26 -14.37
N VAL A 12 -27.25 22.04 -15.21
CA VAL A 12 -26.65 20.72 -15.37
C VAL A 12 -25.67 20.55 -14.22
N ALA A 13 -26.16 19.91 -13.15
CA ALA A 13 -25.33 19.42 -12.06
C ALA A 13 -24.39 18.33 -12.63
N VAL A 14 -23.18 18.72 -13.00
CA VAL A 14 -22.08 17.77 -13.15
C VAL A 14 -21.71 17.38 -11.73
N ALA A 15 -22.25 16.25 -11.29
CA ALA A 15 -21.85 15.58 -10.06
C ALA A 15 -20.34 15.35 -10.15
N VAL A 16 -19.58 16.17 -9.42
CA VAL A 16 -18.18 15.89 -9.12
C VAL A 16 -18.21 14.60 -8.33
N ALA A 17 -17.92 13.49 -9.00
CA ALA A 17 -17.50 12.27 -8.34
C ALA A 17 -16.17 12.61 -7.66
N THR A 18 -16.24 13.17 -6.46
CA THR A 18 -15.15 13.12 -5.50
C THR A 18 -14.98 11.63 -5.19
N LEU A 19 -14.21 10.95 -6.04
CA LEU A 19 -13.51 9.74 -5.69
C LEU A 19 -12.70 10.10 -4.47
N VAL A 20 -13.28 9.85 -3.29
CA VAL A 20 -12.51 9.74 -2.07
C VAL A 20 -11.68 8.49 -2.31
N VAL A 21 -10.51 8.67 -2.92
CA VAL A 21 -9.42 7.74 -2.81
C VAL A 21 -8.99 7.85 -1.35
N VAL A 22 -9.82 7.31 -0.44
CA VAL A 22 -9.34 6.88 0.87
C VAL A 22 -8.33 5.82 0.46
N GLY A 23 -7.05 6.23 0.42
CA GLY A 23 -5.98 5.39 -0.06
C GLY A 23 -6.15 4.02 0.58
N CYS A 24 -6.30 3.00 -0.25
CA CYS A 24 -5.91 1.67 0.16
C CYS A 24 -4.42 1.81 0.50
N SER A 25 -4.09 2.04 1.77
CA SER A 25 -2.71 1.99 2.20
C SER A 25 -2.23 0.56 1.94
N GLY A 26 -1.09 0.41 1.27
CA GLY A 26 -0.51 -0.91 0.97
C GLY A 26 -0.43 -1.76 2.23
N GLY A 27 -0.14 -1.11 3.37
CA GLY A 27 -0.12 -1.75 4.69
C GLY A 27 -1.43 -2.43 5.07
N ARG A 28 -2.61 -1.88 4.72
CA ARG A 28 -3.88 -2.54 5.06
C ARG A 28 -4.07 -3.86 4.33
N ALA A 29 -3.72 -3.92 3.05
CA ALA A 29 -3.84 -5.16 2.28
C ALA A 29 -2.88 -6.22 2.81
N TYR A 30 -1.59 -5.86 2.96
CA TYR A 30 -0.56 -6.74 3.51
C TYR A 30 -0.92 -7.24 4.92
N CYS A 31 -1.14 -6.34 5.87
CA CYS A 31 -1.39 -6.71 7.27
C CYS A 31 -2.67 -7.50 7.47
N SER A 32 -3.72 -7.23 6.67
CA SER A 32 -4.96 -8.01 6.75
C SER A 32 -4.74 -9.43 6.21
N LYS A 33 -3.94 -9.57 5.14
CA LYS A 33 -3.60 -10.87 4.57
C LYS A 33 -2.70 -11.68 5.50
N GLU A 34 -1.67 -11.06 6.07
CA GLU A 34 -0.79 -11.68 7.05
C GLU A 34 -1.58 -12.23 8.25
N ALA A 35 -2.48 -11.41 8.83
CA ALA A 35 -3.33 -11.85 9.92
C ALA A 35 -4.28 -13.00 9.51
N GLN A 36 -4.85 -12.94 8.31
CA GLN A 36 -5.67 -14.03 7.79
C GLN A 36 -4.86 -15.34 7.73
N CYS A 37 -3.67 -15.30 7.12
CA CYS A 37 -2.89 -16.50 6.89
C CYS A 37 -2.29 -17.08 8.18
N LEU A 38 -1.91 -16.23 9.13
CA LEU A 38 -1.51 -16.68 10.48
C LEU A 38 -2.66 -17.37 11.21
N ALA A 39 -3.88 -16.83 11.13
CA ALA A 39 -5.05 -17.45 11.75
C ALA A 39 -5.39 -18.82 11.12
N GLU A 40 -5.21 -18.97 9.79
CA GLU A 40 -5.41 -20.24 9.07
C GLU A 40 -4.35 -21.30 9.45
N GLU A 41 -3.08 -20.92 9.57
CA GLU A 41 -1.97 -21.84 9.90
C GLU A 41 -1.99 -22.30 11.37
N GLU A 42 -2.21 -21.37 12.30
CA GLU A 42 -2.11 -21.65 13.74
C GLU A 42 -3.43 -22.12 14.37
N ASP A 43 -4.54 -22.10 13.62
CA ASP A 43 -5.91 -22.36 14.12
C ASP A 43 -6.23 -21.49 15.36
N VAL A 44 -5.75 -20.25 15.36
CA VAL A 44 -5.96 -19.26 16.42
C VAL A 44 -6.73 -18.04 15.90
N GLU A 45 -7.66 -17.55 16.71
CA GLU A 45 -8.27 -16.23 16.46
C GLU A 45 -7.29 -15.14 16.91
N LEU A 46 -6.73 -14.40 15.94
CA LEU A 46 -5.95 -13.21 16.23
C LEU A 46 -6.84 -12.08 16.74
N GLU A 47 -6.34 -11.31 17.71
CA GLU A 47 -7.04 -10.12 18.21
C GLU A 47 -7.18 -9.09 17.08
N SER A 48 -8.36 -8.47 16.94
CA SER A 48 -8.68 -7.52 15.85
C SER A 48 -7.70 -6.34 15.77
N ASP A 49 -7.05 -6.06 16.89
CA ASP A 49 -6.20 -4.90 17.13
C ASP A 49 -4.81 -5.11 16.49
N SER A 50 -4.41 -6.36 16.24
CA SER A 50 -3.13 -6.75 15.63
C SER A 50 -2.96 -6.16 14.22
N VAL A 51 -4.01 -6.20 13.40
CA VAL A 51 -4.02 -5.60 12.05
C VAL A 51 -3.82 -4.09 12.14
N GLY A 52 -4.47 -3.43 13.10
CA GLY A 52 -4.35 -1.98 13.29
C GLY A 52 -2.93 -1.54 13.64
N VAL A 53 -2.26 -2.29 14.53
CA VAL A 53 -0.86 -2.04 14.90
C VAL A 53 0.07 -2.28 13.71
N CYS A 54 -0.12 -3.38 12.98
CA CYS A 54 0.66 -3.67 11.78
C CYS A 54 0.54 -2.55 10.75
N VAL A 55 -0.68 -2.08 10.44
CA VAL A 55 -0.89 -0.98 9.48
C VAL A 55 -0.21 0.30 9.94
N ALA A 56 -0.33 0.65 11.22
CA ALA A 56 0.29 1.86 11.75
C ALA A 56 1.83 1.80 11.66
N GLN A 57 2.43 0.65 11.96
CA GLN A 57 3.87 0.45 11.84
C GLN A 57 4.32 0.49 10.37
N TYR A 58 3.59 -0.23 9.50
CA TYR A 58 3.86 -0.29 8.07
C TYR A 58 3.82 1.11 7.43
N ASP A 59 2.70 1.81 7.61
CA ASP A 59 2.50 3.15 7.05
C ASP A 59 3.53 4.14 7.63
N GLY A 60 3.91 3.98 8.90
CA GLY A 60 4.98 4.74 9.54
C GLY A 60 6.35 4.54 8.88
N ASN A 61 6.72 3.29 8.59
CA ASN A 61 7.99 2.96 7.92
C ASN A 61 8.03 3.52 6.49
N ILE A 62 6.97 3.31 5.71
CA ILE A 62 6.87 3.86 4.35
C ILE A 62 6.88 5.39 4.35
N ALA A 63 6.18 6.02 5.29
CA ALA A 63 6.21 7.48 5.44
C ALA A 63 7.61 7.99 5.80
N ALA A 64 8.36 7.28 6.66
CA ALA A 64 9.72 7.64 7.01
C ALA A 64 10.67 7.57 5.81
N LEU A 65 10.57 6.51 4.99
CA LEU A 65 11.35 6.38 3.75
C LEU A 65 11.01 7.49 2.75
N ARG A 66 9.72 7.77 2.55
CA ARG A 66 9.26 8.84 1.64
C ARG A 66 9.57 10.25 2.13
N ALA A 67 9.77 10.45 3.42
CA ALA A 67 10.16 11.73 4.00
C ALA A 67 11.65 12.03 3.81
N ASN A 68 12.45 11.06 3.36
CA ASN A 68 13.87 11.26 3.07
C ASN A 68 14.05 12.09 1.78
N GLU A 69 15.09 12.92 1.76
CA GLU A 69 15.41 13.81 0.64
C GLU A 69 16.05 13.05 -0.54
N GLU A 70 16.64 11.89 -0.27
CA GLU A 70 17.35 11.09 -1.26
C GLU A 70 16.34 10.27 -2.13
N PRO A 71 16.41 10.37 -3.48
CA PRO A 71 15.49 9.68 -4.37
C PRO A 71 15.45 8.17 -4.19
N GLU A 72 16.59 7.53 -3.89
CA GLU A 72 16.71 6.10 -3.66
C GLU A 72 15.81 5.60 -2.52
N CYS A 73 15.54 6.43 -1.50
CA CYS A 73 14.66 6.06 -0.40
C CYS A 73 13.19 6.08 -0.80
N GLN A 74 12.81 6.95 -1.73
CA GLN A 74 11.45 6.97 -2.28
C GLN A 74 11.24 5.76 -3.19
N VAL A 75 12.24 5.43 -4.01
CA VAL A 75 12.24 4.21 -4.84
C VAL A 75 12.11 2.97 -3.97
N LEU A 76 12.89 2.87 -2.89
CA LEU A 76 12.77 1.78 -1.93
C LEU A 76 11.38 1.71 -1.29
N ALA A 77 10.80 2.85 -0.89
CA ALA A 77 9.45 2.87 -0.34
C ALA A 77 8.40 2.34 -1.32
N ASP A 78 8.51 2.71 -2.59
CA ASP A 78 7.58 2.29 -3.63
C ASP A 78 7.78 0.81 -3.99
N ALA A 79 9.02 0.32 -4.04
CA ALA A 79 9.34 -1.08 -4.28
C ALA A 79 8.84 -2.00 -3.14
N ILE A 80 8.98 -1.57 -1.88
CA ILE A 80 8.40 -2.29 -0.72
C ILE A 80 6.87 -2.40 -0.87
N VAL A 81 6.20 -1.29 -1.18
CA VAL A 81 4.73 -1.28 -1.35
C VAL A 81 4.30 -2.17 -2.51
N ALA A 82 5.05 -2.23 -3.61
CA ALA A 82 4.77 -3.09 -4.75
C ALA A 82 4.92 -4.58 -4.40
N ALA A 83 6.07 -4.95 -3.81
CA ALA A 83 6.35 -6.33 -3.38
C ALA A 83 5.32 -6.83 -2.36
N ASP A 84 4.98 -6.03 -1.35
CA ASP A 84 3.98 -6.39 -0.34
C ASP A 84 2.57 -6.47 -0.92
N ALA A 85 2.24 -5.64 -1.93
CA ALA A 85 0.97 -5.74 -2.64
C ALA A 85 0.88 -7.03 -3.47
N CYS A 86 1.97 -7.43 -4.14
CA CYS A 86 2.04 -8.71 -4.83
C CYS A 86 1.87 -9.86 -3.83
N ARG A 87 2.63 -9.84 -2.74
CA ARG A 87 2.55 -10.85 -1.67
C ARG A 87 1.14 -10.96 -1.09
N ALA A 88 0.48 -9.83 -0.84
CA ALA A 88 -0.89 -9.80 -0.33
C ALA A 88 -1.92 -10.42 -1.29
N SER A 89 -1.60 -10.56 -2.58
CA SER A 89 -2.47 -11.15 -3.59
C SER A 89 -2.41 -12.68 -3.64
N LEU A 90 -1.37 -13.29 -3.05
CA LEU A 90 -1.16 -14.73 -2.99
C LEU A 90 -2.20 -15.43 -2.09
N ASP A 91 -2.32 -16.74 -2.16
CA ASP A 91 -3.07 -17.49 -1.15
C ASP A 91 -2.24 -17.69 0.13
N CYS A 92 -2.85 -18.24 1.18
CA CYS A 92 -2.15 -18.36 2.47
C CYS A 92 -1.09 -19.46 2.53
N ASN A 93 -1.14 -20.44 1.62
CA ASN A 93 -0.06 -21.41 1.50
C ASN A 93 1.18 -20.72 0.92
N ASP A 94 0.97 -19.91 -0.12
CA ASP A 94 2.03 -19.25 -0.87
C ASP A 94 2.53 -17.97 -0.16
N PHE A 95 1.74 -17.38 0.75
CA PHE A 95 2.09 -16.12 1.43
C PHE A 95 3.35 -16.25 2.32
N PHE A 96 3.56 -17.40 2.95
CA PHE A 96 4.73 -17.67 3.80
C PHE A 96 5.79 -18.55 3.13
N ASP A 97 5.47 -19.20 2.01
CA ASP A 97 6.45 -19.97 1.24
C ASP A 97 7.35 -19.01 0.43
N ALA A 98 8.63 -18.99 0.76
CA ALA A 98 9.60 -18.14 0.08
C ALA A 98 9.80 -18.51 -1.38
N ALA A 99 9.62 -19.77 -1.77
CA ALA A 99 9.79 -20.21 -3.16
C ALA A 99 8.61 -19.78 -4.03
N ASP A 100 7.38 -19.96 -3.55
CA ASP A 100 6.17 -19.58 -4.29
C ASP A 100 5.99 -18.05 -4.29
N TYR A 101 6.35 -17.36 -3.19
CA TYR A 101 6.46 -15.91 -3.20
C TYR A 101 7.47 -15.41 -4.22
N GLN A 102 8.63 -16.08 -4.33
CA GLN A 102 9.67 -15.69 -5.29
C GLN A 102 9.24 -15.89 -6.75
N ASP A 103 8.54 -16.99 -7.07
CA ASP A 103 8.08 -17.26 -8.44
C ASP A 103 6.91 -16.35 -8.85
N ALA A 104 5.97 -16.08 -7.93
CA ALA A 104 4.77 -15.30 -8.23
C ALA A 104 5.00 -13.78 -8.24
N CYS A 105 6.02 -13.30 -7.52
CA CYS A 105 6.36 -11.89 -7.37
C CYS A 105 7.79 -11.56 -7.83
N GLU A 106 8.32 -12.31 -8.82
CA GLU A 106 9.71 -12.18 -9.31
C GLU A 106 10.04 -10.74 -9.69
N ASP A 107 9.20 -10.09 -10.50
CA ASP A 107 9.42 -8.72 -10.98
C ASP A 107 9.47 -7.71 -9.80
N GLU A 108 8.51 -7.75 -8.88
CA GLU A 108 8.49 -6.84 -7.74
C GLU A 108 9.62 -7.11 -6.74
N LEU A 109 10.07 -8.37 -6.62
CA LEU A 109 11.19 -8.74 -5.77
C LEU A 109 12.54 -8.32 -6.35
N ASP A 110 12.70 -8.41 -7.67
CA ASP A 110 13.86 -7.89 -8.38
C ASP A 110 13.94 -6.36 -8.22
N ASP A 111 12.83 -5.64 -8.43
CA ASP A 111 12.75 -4.18 -8.20
C ASP A 111 13.08 -3.82 -6.74
N LEU A 112 12.59 -4.59 -5.76
CA LEU A 112 12.91 -4.40 -4.35
C LEU A 112 14.39 -4.67 -4.06
N GLN A 113 14.97 -5.72 -4.64
CA GLN A 113 16.37 -6.05 -4.45
C GLN A 113 17.30 -4.99 -5.06
N ASP A 114 16.97 -4.48 -6.25
CA ASP A 114 17.69 -3.37 -6.89
C ASP A 114 17.59 -2.10 -6.03
N ALA A 115 16.40 -1.77 -5.53
CA ALA A 115 16.22 -0.62 -4.64
C ALA A 115 16.98 -0.76 -3.31
N LEU A 116 17.08 -1.97 -2.75
CA LEU A 116 17.88 -2.22 -1.56
C LEU A 116 19.39 -2.05 -1.83
N ASN A 117 19.86 -2.51 -2.99
CA ASN A 117 21.26 -2.36 -3.40
C ASN A 117 21.64 -0.88 -3.60
N ASP A 118 20.71 -0.06 -4.11
CA ASP A 118 20.92 1.39 -4.28
C ASP A 118 21.01 2.16 -2.95
N VAL A 119 20.47 1.59 -1.87
CA VAL A 119 20.40 2.20 -0.53
C VAL A 119 21.55 1.77 0.40
N ASP A 120 22.33 0.75 0.02
CA ASP A 120 23.35 0.05 0.84
C ASP A 120 24.50 0.95 1.36
N ASP A 121 24.54 2.23 0.96
CA ASP A 121 25.40 3.29 1.52
C ASP A 121 24.86 3.95 2.82
N GLY A 122 23.76 3.45 3.40
CA GLY A 122 23.23 3.89 4.70
C GLY A 122 22.39 5.18 4.67
N ARG A 123 21.98 5.61 3.47
CA ARG A 123 21.39 6.94 3.20
C ARG A 123 19.89 7.03 3.54
N CYS A 124 19.22 5.89 3.70
CA CYS A 124 17.79 5.82 4.02
C CYS A 124 17.45 5.51 5.47
N SER A 125 18.43 5.56 6.37
CA SER A 125 18.12 5.53 7.80
C SER A 125 17.28 6.76 8.15
N ALA A 126 16.07 6.53 8.66
CA ALA A 126 15.28 7.59 9.26
C ALA A 126 16.17 8.23 10.32
N GLN A 127 16.52 9.51 10.13
CA GLN A 127 17.35 10.24 11.08
C GLN A 127 16.78 10.01 12.47
N GLU A 128 17.55 9.32 13.33
CA GLU A 128 17.29 9.29 14.75
C GLU A 128 17.37 10.75 15.24
N SER A 129 16.22 11.38 15.38
CA SER A 129 16.06 12.73 15.94
C SER A 129 15.67 12.66 17.40
#